data_AF-A0A1L5NHZ6-F1
#
_entry.id   AF-A0A1L5NHZ6-F1
#
_cell.length_a   1.000
_cell.length_b   1.000
_cell.length_c   1.000
_cell.angle_alpha   90.00
_cell.angle_beta   90.00
_cell.angle_gamma   90.00
#
_symmetry.space_group_name_H-M   'P 1'
#
loop_
_entity.id
_entity.type
_entity.pdbx_description
1 polymer ?
#
loop_
_entity_poly.entity_id
_entity_poly.type
_entity_poly.pdbx_seq_one_letter_code
_entity_poly.pdbx_strand_id
1 'polypeptide(L)'
;MGIFDKIKNAIFGGEAQAAPVTEAAAAPKMEPAQRPAAPSAAPSVTPTPTTVDIVPILDAAVKKSGRKLDWRHSIVDLMKAVGMDASLSERKELAAELGYSGDTGDSAKMNMFLHKALMKKLSENGGKVPADLMD
;
A
#
# COMPACT_ATOMS: atom_id res chain seq x y z
N MET A 1 19.54 6.59 -3.04
CA MET A 1 18.17 6.24 -2.59
C MET A 1 17.99 4.76 -2.82
N GLY A 2 17.86 3.98 -1.75
CA GLY A 2 17.70 2.53 -1.84
C GLY A 2 16.35 2.12 -2.42
N ILE A 3 16.23 0.84 -2.76
CA ILE A 3 15.00 0.25 -3.31
C ILE A 3 13.81 0.44 -2.38
N PHE A 4 14.02 0.25 -1.08
CA PHE A 4 12.99 0.46 -0.06
C PHE A 4 12.41 1.88 -0.12
N ASP A 5 13.29 2.88 -0.17
CA ASP A 5 12.90 4.29 -0.17
C ASP A 5 12.10 4.66 -1.43
N LYS A 6 12.48 4.10 -2.59
CA LYS A 6 11.70 4.26 -3.82
C LYS A 6 10.31 3.62 -3.73
N ILE A 7 10.19 2.42 -3.16
CA ILE A 7 8.90 1.75 -2.97
C ILE A 7 8.04 2.58 -2.02
N LYS A 8 8.62 3.01 -0.90
CA LYS A 8 7.97 3.91 0.05
C LYS A 8 7.51 5.19 -0.65
N ASN A 9 8.36 5.87 -1.40
CA ASN A 9 7.99 7.09 -2.09
C ASN A 9 6.88 6.86 -3.14
N ALA A 10 6.88 5.72 -3.84
CA ALA A 10 5.81 5.39 -4.76
C ALA A 10 4.45 5.18 -4.05
N ILE A 11 4.48 4.59 -2.86
CA ILE A 11 3.27 4.30 -2.08
C ILE A 11 2.76 5.54 -1.34
N PHE A 12 3.62 6.20 -0.56
CA PHE A 12 3.29 7.38 0.25
C PHE A 12 3.30 8.69 -0.57
N GLY A 13 4.00 8.72 -1.71
CA GLY A 13 4.01 9.87 -2.63
C GLY A 13 2.99 9.76 -3.77
N GLY A 14 2.39 8.57 -3.97
CA GLY A 14 1.27 8.35 -4.89
C GLY A 14 -0.08 8.88 -4.37
N GLU A 15 -0.13 9.35 -3.13
CA GLU A 15 -1.33 9.80 -2.42
C GLU A 15 -1.99 11.07 -2.98
N ALA A 16 -1.45 11.67 -4.04
CA ALA A 16 -2.19 12.72 -4.76
C ALA A 16 -3.47 12.20 -5.45
N GLN A 17 -3.79 10.89 -5.40
CA GLN A 17 -5.01 10.36 -6.01
C GLN A 17 -5.70 9.17 -5.32
N ALA A 18 -5.17 8.63 -4.22
CA ALA A 18 -5.94 7.69 -3.39
C ALA A 18 -6.72 8.47 -2.32
N ALA A 19 -7.55 9.41 -2.77
CA ALA A 19 -8.62 9.91 -1.93
C ALA A 19 -9.47 8.71 -1.50
N PRO A 20 -9.98 8.70 -0.26
CA PRO A 20 -10.90 7.65 0.18
C PRO A 20 -12.00 7.58 -0.87
N VAL A 21 -12.28 6.37 -1.36
CA VAL A 21 -13.57 6.09 -1.98
C VAL A 21 -14.59 6.17 -0.84
N THR A 22 -14.86 7.40 -0.40
CA THR A 22 -16.17 7.76 0.08
C THR A 22 -17.04 7.55 -1.14
N GLU A 23 -17.73 6.42 -1.15
CA GLU A 23 -18.92 6.21 -1.95
C GLU A 23 -19.95 7.27 -1.50
N ALA A 24 -19.73 8.51 -1.94
CA ALA A 24 -20.71 9.56 -1.93
C ALA A 24 -21.64 9.23 -3.10
N ALA A 25 -22.63 8.39 -2.82
CA ALA A 25 -23.86 8.35 -3.59
C ALA A 25 -24.53 9.73 -3.45
N ALA A 26 -24.05 10.71 -4.21
CA ALA A 26 -24.68 12.01 -4.39
C ALA A 26 -25.91 11.80 -5.28
N ALA A 27 -27.06 11.55 -4.66
CA ALA A 27 -28.35 11.76 -5.30
C ALA A 27 -28.75 13.23 -5.07
N PRO A 28 -28.85 14.09 -6.11
CA PRO A 28 -29.44 15.39 -5.96
C PRO A 28 -30.96 15.24 -6.03
N LYS A 29 -31.67 15.45 -4.91
CA LYS A 29 -33.11 15.68 -4.99
C LYS A 29 -33.58 16.72 -3.96
N MET A 30 -33.59 17.95 -4.45
CA MET A 30 -34.59 19.01 -4.23
C MET A 30 -35.40 18.96 -2.92
N GLU A 31 -35.06 19.89 -2.02
CA GLU A 31 -35.94 20.65 -1.11
C GLU A 31 -37.21 21.16 -1.88
N PRO A 32 -38.42 21.27 -1.27
CA PRO A 32 -38.59 21.93 0.02
C PRO A 32 -39.64 21.38 1.00
N ALA A 33 -39.44 21.71 2.29
CA ALA A 33 -40.41 22.34 3.21
C ALA A 33 -40.56 21.70 4.62
N GLN A 34 -40.24 22.52 5.63
CA GLN A 34 -40.92 22.69 6.94
C GLN A 34 -40.66 21.72 8.13
N ARG A 35 -39.85 22.23 9.08
CA ARG A 35 -40.01 22.25 10.57
C ARG A 35 -39.75 20.97 11.41
N PRO A 36 -39.49 21.07 12.74
CA PRO A 36 -38.20 20.67 13.32
C PRO A 36 -38.28 19.66 14.49
N ALA A 37 -37.34 18.71 14.58
CA ALA A 37 -36.86 18.12 15.84
C ALA A 37 -35.74 17.09 15.61
N ALA A 38 -34.91 16.95 16.66
CA ALA A 38 -33.88 15.94 16.92
C ALA A 38 -32.43 16.26 16.44
N PRO A 39 -31.49 16.51 17.37
CA PRO A 39 -30.07 16.48 17.07
C PRO A 39 -29.66 15.02 16.89
N SER A 40 -29.74 14.51 15.66
CA SER A 40 -29.09 13.24 15.34
C SER A 40 -27.59 13.49 15.33
N ALA A 41 -26.90 12.87 16.30
CA ALA A 41 -25.46 12.89 16.42
C ALA A 41 -24.82 12.55 15.06
N ALA A 42 -24.23 13.57 14.43
CA ALA A 42 -23.30 13.35 13.34
C ALA A 42 -22.15 12.53 13.92
N PRO A 43 -21.78 11.37 13.33
CA PRO A 43 -20.54 10.71 13.71
C PRO A 43 -19.44 11.70 13.38
N SER A 44 -18.74 12.16 14.41
CA SER A 44 -17.51 12.91 14.29
C SER A 44 -16.59 12.13 13.35
N VAL A 45 -16.39 12.65 12.14
CA VAL A 45 -15.28 12.30 11.29
C VAL A 45 -14.05 12.78 12.04
N THR A 46 -13.58 11.93 12.97
CA THR A 46 -12.24 12.03 13.48
C THR A 46 -11.34 11.96 12.24
N PRO A 47 -10.45 12.93 12.01
CA PRO A 47 -9.41 12.75 11.01
C PRO A 47 -8.63 11.53 11.48
N THR A 48 -8.90 10.39 10.86
CA THR A 48 -8.21 9.15 11.14
C THR A 48 -6.72 9.42 10.98
N PRO A 49 -5.86 8.91 11.88
CA PRO A 49 -4.42 9.09 11.73
C PRO A 49 -4.06 8.71 10.30
N THR A 50 -3.28 9.56 9.64
CA THR A 50 -2.84 9.51 8.23
C THR A 50 -2.01 8.25 7.96
N THR A 51 -2.63 7.10 8.14
CA THR A 51 -2.04 5.79 7.94
C THR A 51 -2.42 5.39 6.53
N VAL A 52 -1.41 5.10 5.75
CA VAL A 52 -1.55 4.90 4.31
C VAL A 52 -1.89 3.44 4.06
N ASP A 53 -3.12 3.15 3.62
CA ASP A 53 -3.54 1.79 3.27
C ASP A 53 -2.75 1.29 2.05
N ILE A 54 -1.81 0.37 2.31
CA ILE A 54 -0.87 -0.13 1.31
C ILE A 54 -1.58 -0.97 0.24
N VAL A 55 -2.61 -1.73 0.65
CA VAL A 55 -3.35 -2.66 -0.22
C VAL A 55 -4.00 -1.99 -1.43
N PRO A 56 -4.87 -0.96 -1.27
CA PRO A 56 -5.49 -0.31 -2.42
C PRO A 56 -4.47 0.41 -3.31
N ILE A 57 -3.35 0.89 -2.75
CA ILE A 57 -2.31 1.57 -3.51
C ILE A 57 -1.54 0.57 -4.38
N LEU A 58 -1.16 -0.57 -3.82
CA LEU A 58 -0.52 -1.64 -4.57
C LEU A 58 -1.48 -2.24 -5.61
N ASP A 59 -2.76 -2.44 -5.28
CA ASP A 59 -3.76 -2.92 -6.24
C ASP A 59 -3.93 -1.94 -7.42
N ALA A 60 -4.01 -0.64 -7.15
CA ALA A 60 -4.03 0.39 -8.18
C ALA A 60 -2.74 0.41 -9.01
N ALA A 61 -1.58 0.18 -8.39
CA ALA A 61 -0.28 0.13 -9.06
C ALA A 61 -0.18 -1.10 -9.99
N VAL A 62 -0.64 -2.28 -9.54
CA VAL A 62 -0.74 -3.50 -10.38
C VAL A 62 -1.66 -3.27 -11.57
N LYS A 63 -2.83 -2.66 -11.32
CA LYS A 63 -3.80 -2.33 -12.36
C LYS A 63 -3.21 -1.36 -13.39
N LYS A 64 -2.42 -0.37 -12.94
CA LYS A 64 -1.66 0.53 -13.83
C LYS A 64 -0.58 -0.19 -14.63
N SER A 65 0.08 -1.18 -14.04
CA SER A 65 1.07 -2.02 -14.72
C SER A 65 0.47 -2.93 -15.80
N GLY A 66 -0.86 -3.07 -15.87
CA GLY A 66 -1.57 -3.83 -16.91
C GLY A 66 -1.27 -5.34 -16.90
N ARG A 67 -0.66 -5.83 -15.82
CA ARG A 67 -0.19 -7.21 -15.67
C ARG A 67 -0.82 -7.82 -14.43
N LYS A 68 -1.07 -9.13 -14.45
CA LYS A 68 -1.51 -9.87 -13.28
C LYS A 68 -0.28 -10.16 -12.43
N LEU A 69 -0.04 -9.32 -11.42
CA LEU A 69 1.14 -9.33 -10.57
C LEU A 69 0.74 -9.76 -9.16
N ASP A 70 1.33 -10.85 -8.65
CA ASP A 70 1.03 -11.42 -7.33
C ASP A 70 1.90 -10.79 -6.23
N TRP A 71 1.81 -9.47 -6.08
CA TRP A 71 2.59 -8.68 -5.11
C TRP A 71 2.46 -9.12 -3.65
N ARG A 72 1.41 -9.89 -3.32
CA ARG A 72 1.10 -10.41 -1.97
C ARG A 72 2.00 -11.58 -1.56
N HIS A 73 2.56 -12.30 -2.53
CA HIS A 73 3.48 -13.42 -2.28
C HIS A 73 4.84 -13.22 -2.96
N SER A 74 4.92 -12.33 -3.95
CA SER A 74 6.12 -12.04 -4.72
C SER A 74 6.57 -10.60 -4.55
N ILE A 75 7.76 -10.42 -3.97
CA ILE A 75 8.41 -9.10 -3.88
C ILE A 75 8.70 -8.52 -5.27
N VAL A 76 8.95 -9.40 -6.25
CA VAL A 76 9.26 -9.02 -7.64
C VAL A 76 8.05 -8.39 -8.31
N ASP A 77 6.88 -8.98 -8.10
CA ASP A 77 5.61 -8.48 -8.62
C ASP A 77 5.21 -7.17 -7.94
N LEU A 78 5.48 -7.02 -6.64
CA LEU A 78 5.30 -5.75 -5.92
C LEU A 78 6.17 -4.65 -6.53
N MET A 79 7.46 -4.93 -6.73
CA MET A 79 8.40 -3.99 -7.35
C MET A 79 7.95 -3.60 -8.77
N LYS A 80 7.44 -4.56 -9.55
CA LYS A 80 6.86 -4.31 -10.87
C LYS A 80 5.56 -3.51 -10.83
N ALA A 81 4.74 -3.70 -9.79
CA ALA A 81 3.52 -2.92 -9.60
C ALA A 81 3.85 -1.43 -9.45
N VAL A 82 4.88 -1.09 -8.68
CA VAL A 82 5.35 0.29 -8.49
C VAL A 82 6.24 0.81 -9.63
N GLY A 83 6.37 0.07 -10.74
CA GLY A 83 7.10 0.50 -11.93
C GLY A 83 8.62 0.27 -11.91
N MET A 84 9.11 -0.63 -11.05
CA MET A 84 10.52 -1.06 -11.06
C MET A 84 10.72 -2.34 -11.86
N ASP A 85 11.96 -2.60 -12.27
CA ASP A 85 12.31 -3.79 -13.06
C ASP A 85 12.31 -5.08 -12.23
N ALA A 86 12.58 -4.97 -10.93
CA ALA A 86 12.67 -6.10 -10.02
C ALA A 86 13.78 -7.08 -10.40
N SER A 87 14.91 -6.51 -10.83
CA SER A 87 16.10 -7.26 -11.21
C SER A 87 16.81 -7.86 -10.00
N LEU A 88 17.64 -8.88 -10.24
CA LEU A 88 18.44 -9.53 -9.18
C LEU A 88 19.31 -8.52 -8.42
N SER A 89 19.80 -7.49 -9.11
CA SER A 89 20.55 -6.38 -8.51
C SER A 89 19.71 -5.62 -7.50
N GLU A 90 18.51 -5.13 -7.86
CA GLU A 90 17.62 -4.46 -6.91
C GLU A 90 17.19 -5.38 -5.76
N ARG A 91 16.96 -6.67 -6.02
CA ARG A 91 16.62 -7.62 -4.95
C ARG A 91 17.77 -7.77 -3.95
N LYS A 92 19.02 -7.83 -4.43
CA LYS A 92 20.22 -7.90 -3.56
C LYS A 92 20.42 -6.59 -2.79
N GLU A 93 20.17 -5.45 -3.43
CA GLU A 93 20.24 -4.15 -2.75
C GLU A 93 19.15 -4.02 -1.68
N LEU A 94 17.91 -4.39 -1.99
CA LEU A 94 16.81 -4.43 -1.02
C LEU A 94 17.12 -5.39 0.13
N ALA A 95 17.70 -6.54 -0.17
CA ALA A 95 18.14 -7.51 0.83
C ALA A 95 19.20 -6.91 1.76
N ALA A 96 20.20 -6.23 1.23
CA ALA A 96 21.22 -5.54 2.03
C ALA A 96 20.61 -4.44 2.91
N GLU A 97 19.71 -3.62 2.36
CA GLU A 97 19.00 -2.56 3.08
C GLU A 97 18.11 -3.11 4.21
N LEU A 98 17.46 -4.26 3.98
CA LEU A 98 16.61 -4.92 4.97
C LEU A 98 17.39 -5.82 5.94
N GLY A 99 18.73 -5.91 5.80
CA GLY A 99 19.59 -6.71 6.68
C GLY A 99 19.48 -8.23 6.47
N TYR A 100 19.14 -8.68 5.26
CA TYR A 100 19.17 -10.09 4.92
C TYR A 100 20.61 -10.60 4.89
N SER A 101 20.92 -11.51 5.81
CA SER A 101 22.23 -12.16 5.93
C SER A 101 22.21 -13.62 5.46
N GLY A 102 21.12 -14.04 4.79
CA GLY A 102 20.94 -15.41 4.33
C GLY A 102 21.61 -15.70 2.98
N ASP A 103 21.45 -16.94 2.52
CA ASP A 103 21.97 -17.37 1.22
C ASP A 103 21.23 -16.65 0.08
N THR A 104 21.99 -16.02 -0.82
CA THR A 104 21.42 -15.29 -1.98
C THR A 104 21.15 -16.18 -3.18
N GLY A 105 21.53 -17.47 -3.13
CA GLY A 105 21.17 -18.49 -4.10
C GLY A 105 19.78 -19.08 -3.86
N ASP A 106 19.33 -19.12 -2.60
CA ASP A 106 17.99 -19.61 -2.23
C ASP A 106 16.92 -18.50 -2.43
N SER A 107 16.56 -18.28 -3.69
CA SER A 107 15.62 -17.22 -4.10
C SER A 107 14.24 -17.33 -3.43
N ALA A 108 13.81 -18.53 -3.03
CA ALA A 108 12.53 -18.74 -2.37
C ALA A 108 12.55 -18.21 -0.93
N LYS A 109 13.53 -18.64 -0.12
CA LYS A 109 13.71 -18.11 1.25
C LYS A 109 14.00 -16.61 1.25
N MET A 110 14.85 -16.17 0.33
CA MET A 110 15.16 -14.76 0.14
C MET A 110 13.88 -13.96 -0.20
N ASN A 111 13.06 -14.42 -1.13
CA ASN A 111 11.82 -13.73 -1.51
C ASN A 111 10.82 -13.63 -0.35
N MET A 112 10.62 -14.72 0.40
CA MET A 112 9.74 -14.71 1.58
C MET A 112 10.25 -13.75 2.66
N PHE A 113 11.56 -13.78 2.96
CA PHE A 113 12.14 -12.85 3.93
C PHE A 113 12.00 -11.39 3.48
N LEU A 114 12.35 -11.09 2.23
CA LEU A 114 12.28 -9.73 1.69
C LEU A 114 10.86 -9.21 1.69
N HIS A 115 9.88 -10.05 1.34
CA HIS A 115 8.47 -9.68 1.39
C HIS A 115 8.05 -9.27 2.81
N LYS A 116 8.31 -10.13 3.80
CA LYS A 116 7.96 -9.87 5.20
C LYS A 116 8.69 -8.66 5.78
N ALA A 117 10.00 -8.55 5.52
CA ALA A 117 10.81 -7.44 5.99
C ALA A 117 10.37 -6.11 5.35
N LEU A 118 10.06 -6.11 4.05
CA LEU A 118 9.50 -4.93 3.38
C LEU A 118 8.15 -4.53 3.99
N MET A 119 7.24 -5.48 4.15
CA MET A 119 5.91 -5.24 4.73
C MET A 119 5.99 -4.67 6.15
N LYS A 120 6.84 -5.26 6.99
CA LYS A 120 7.13 -4.72 8.32
C LYS A 120 7.67 -3.29 8.23
N LYS A 121 8.59 -3.02 7.31
CA LYS A 121 9.21 -1.70 7.19
C LYS A 121 8.26 -0.63 6.65
N LEU A 122 7.38 -0.98 5.71
CA LEU A 122 6.25 -0.14 5.30
C LEU A 122 5.34 0.19 6.48
N SER A 123 5.02 -0.81 7.31
CA SER A 123 4.18 -0.61 8.49
C SER A 123 4.81 0.32 9.52
N GLU A 124 6.11 0.15 9.80
CA GLU A 124 6.88 1.05 10.68
C GLU A 124 6.92 2.50 10.18
N ASN A 125 6.72 2.73 8.87
CA ASN A 125 6.77 4.06 8.26
C ASN A 125 5.38 4.71 8.11
N GLY A 126 4.35 4.18 8.77
CA GLY A 126 2.98 4.72 8.71
C GLY A 126 2.08 4.02 7.69
N GLY A 127 2.51 2.87 7.17
CA GLY A 127 1.72 2.04 6.27
C GLY A 127 0.75 1.14 7.02
N LYS A 128 -0.49 1.04 6.56
CA LYS A 128 -1.42 0.02 7.03
C LYS A 128 -1.24 -1.25 6.21
N VAL A 129 -0.61 -2.23 6.83
CA VAL A 129 -0.37 -3.56 6.26
C VAL A 129 -1.25 -4.57 6.98
N PRO A 130 -2.16 -5.28 6.28
CA PRO A 130 -2.93 -6.37 6.89
C PRO A 130 -2.01 -7.52 7.30
N ALA A 131 -2.40 -8.23 8.38
CA ALA A 131 -1.65 -9.36 8.91
C ALA A 131 -1.44 -10.50 7.88
N ASP A 132 -2.37 -10.66 6.93
CA ASP A 132 -2.28 -11.57 5.79
C ASP A 132 -0.99 -11.40 4.96
N LEU A 133 -0.42 -10.20 4.93
CA LEU A 133 0.81 -9.89 4.18
C LEU A 133 2.08 -9.92 5.05
N MET A 134 1.91 -10.11 6.36
CA MET A 134 3.01 -10.16 7.33
C MET A 134 3.44 -11.62 7.60
N ASP A 135 2.74 -12.61 7.04
CA ASP A 135 2.96 -14.05 7.20
C ASP A 135 3.99 -14.63 6.23
#